data_AF-A0A9E3BZQ1-F1
#
_entry.id   AF-A0A9E3BZQ1-F1
#
_cell.length_a   1.000
_cell.length_b   1.000
_cell.length_c   1.000
_cell.angle_alpha   90.00
_cell.angle_beta   90.00
_cell.angle_gamma   90.00
#
_symmetry.space_group_name_H-M   'P 1'
#
loop_
_entity.id
_entity.type
_entity.pdbx_description
1 polymer ?
#
loop_
_entity_poly.entity_id
_entity_poly.type
_entity_poly.pdbx_seq_one_letter_code
_entity_poly.pdbx_strand_id
1 'polypeptide(L)'
;MTSEPPAVPTFSPPDASWEHRALYDNVIKALYALPSYFQTDLRISGVLATDLFTFNSSLGATIEAQVVEALNAIRGSWDPEQKYAAYSFVRQAQRFPDVILRTAAAGTEPAILMGIELKGWYVLAKEREPSFRYRASPQVCAPADLLVVYPWALSSVISGSPQLYPPFVTGARYAAEYRNYWWQHVKEGGARNALRLSTVDHYYPAKSEPISDVAVHDDGGNFGRFARTGIMDEYRERLFREELSGIPLSAWQKFLSAFSEDKTEAQINRAIDQAIAEAAKTAKPVSEGAEAAKNLLSRVLALLE
;
A
#
# COMPACT_ATOMS: atom_id res chain seq x y z
N MET A 1 -2.99 -38.69 15.61
CA MET A 1 -2.15 -37.70 16.33
C MET A 1 -2.44 -36.35 15.71
N THR A 2 -3.24 -35.52 16.36
CA THR A 2 -3.46 -34.14 15.93
C THR A 2 -2.24 -33.34 16.38
N SER A 3 -1.30 -33.11 15.46
CA SER A 3 -0.18 -32.19 15.70
C SER A 3 -0.74 -30.82 16.08
N GLU A 4 -0.19 -30.19 17.12
CA GLU A 4 -0.54 -28.80 17.43
C GLU A 4 -0.35 -27.92 16.18
N PRO A 5 -1.24 -26.94 15.96
CA PRO A 5 -1.05 -25.99 14.88
C PRO A 5 0.27 -25.24 15.09
N PRO A 6 0.99 -24.89 13.99
CA PRO A 6 2.24 -24.16 14.11
C PRO A 6 2.02 -22.81 14.80
N ALA A 7 3.07 -22.30 15.44
CA ALA A 7 3.02 -20.99 16.08
C ALA A 7 2.67 -19.89 15.06
N VAL A 8 1.86 -18.93 15.49
CA VAL A 8 1.57 -17.73 14.69
C VAL A 8 2.87 -16.98 14.44
N PRO A 9 3.22 -16.64 13.18
CA PRO A 9 4.39 -15.83 12.88
C PRO A 9 4.34 -14.50 13.64
N THR A 10 5.49 -14.04 14.12
CA THR A 10 5.61 -12.76 14.82
C THR A 10 6.60 -11.87 14.08
N PHE A 11 6.29 -10.57 14.01
CA PHE A 11 7.20 -9.62 13.38
C PHE A 11 8.48 -9.53 14.20
N SER A 12 9.62 -9.78 13.54
CA SER A 12 10.94 -9.63 14.12
C SER A 12 11.75 -8.65 13.27
N PRO A 13 12.12 -7.47 13.80
CA PRO A 13 13.03 -6.57 13.09
C PRO A 13 14.45 -7.17 13.02
N PRO A 14 15.35 -6.59 12.21
CA PRO A 14 16.77 -6.94 12.25
C PRO A 14 17.33 -6.88 13.67
N ASP A 15 18.31 -7.75 13.94
CA ASP A 15 18.98 -7.84 15.24
C ASP A 15 19.44 -6.45 15.73
N ALA A 16 19.29 -6.18 17.02
CA ALA A 16 19.70 -4.90 17.60
C ALA A 16 21.21 -4.65 17.48
N SER A 17 22.00 -5.72 17.38
CA SER A 17 23.45 -5.69 17.15
C SER A 17 23.84 -5.54 15.67
N TRP A 18 22.88 -5.56 14.74
CA TRP A 18 23.18 -5.36 13.33
C TRP A 18 23.79 -3.96 13.12
N GLU A 19 24.93 -3.88 12.45
CA GLU A 19 25.70 -2.64 12.28
C GLU A 19 24.94 -1.52 11.55
N HIS A 20 23.89 -1.87 10.80
CA HIS A 20 23.01 -0.95 10.08
C HIS A 20 21.65 -0.76 10.76
N ARG A 21 21.49 -1.18 12.02
CA ARG A 21 20.21 -1.07 12.73
C ARG A 21 19.69 0.37 12.79
N ALA A 22 20.56 1.34 13.08
CA ALA A 22 20.18 2.75 13.10
C ALA A 22 19.69 3.26 11.74
N LEU A 23 20.30 2.80 10.64
CA LEU A 23 19.85 3.11 9.28
C LEU A 23 18.44 2.57 9.05
N TYR A 24 18.19 1.31 9.38
CA TYR A 24 16.87 0.68 9.22
C TYR A 24 15.77 1.44 9.98
N ASP A 25 16.01 1.77 11.25
CA ASP A 25 15.07 2.53 12.06
C ASP A 25 14.81 3.94 11.47
N ASN A 26 15.84 4.59 10.94
CA ASN A 26 15.69 5.90 10.30
C ASN A 26 15.01 5.82 8.93
N VAL A 27 15.22 4.76 8.14
CA VAL A 27 14.48 4.52 6.90
C VAL A 27 12.99 4.36 7.20
N ILE A 28 12.60 3.61 8.23
CA ILE A 28 11.19 3.50 8.63
C ILE A 28 10.61 4.87 8.99
N LYS A 29 11.31 5.67 9.80
CA LYS A 29 10.88 7.04 10.12
C LYS A 29 10.74 7.90 8.86
N ALA A 30 11.71 7.81 7.95
CA ALA A 30 11.68 8.54 6.69
C ALA A 30 10.49 8.13 5.82
N LEU A 31 10.14 6.84 5.74
CA LEU A 31 8.95 6.36 5.05
C LEU A 31 7.66 6.98 5.63
N TYR A 32 7.53 7.03 6.96
CA TYR A 32 6.37 7.68 7.59
C TYR A 32 6.33 9.21 7.37
N ALA A 33 7.48 9.85 7.24
CA ALA A 33 7.58 11.29 6.98
C ALA A 33 7.41 11.65 5.49
N LEU A 34 7.68 10.71 4.58
CA LEU A 34 7.73 10.91 3.13
C LEU A 34 6.50 11.60 2.54
N PRO A 35 5.25 11.32 2.96
CA PRO A 35 4.07 12.03 2.44
C PRO A 35 4.16 13.55 2.56
N SER A 36 4.85 14.08 3.57
CA SER A 36 5.04 15.53 3.75
C SER A 36 6.04 16.15 2.76
N TYR A 37 6.90 15.33 2.15
CA TYR A 37 7.92 15.73 1.19
C TYR A 37 7.56 15.31 -0.24
N PHE A 38 6.46 14.59 -0.42
CA PHE A 38 6.05 14.09 -1.73
C PHE A 38 5.60 15.26 -2.61
N GLN A 39 6.30 15.47 -3.72
CA GLN A 39 5.99 16.46 -4.73
C GLN A 39 5.90 15.77 -6.08
N THR A 40 4.92 16.16 -6.88
CA THR A 40 4.68 15.57 -8.19
C THR A 40 4.13 16.61 -9.15
N ASP A 41 4.73 16.68 -10.34
CA ASP A 41 4.24 17.51 -11.44
C ASP A 41 3.07 16.84 -12.18
N LEU A 42 2.78 15.58 -11.86
CA LEU A 42 1.69 14.84 -12.47
C LEU A 42 0.36 15.48 -12.08
N ARG A 43 -0.38 15.96 -13.08
CA ARG A 43 -1.74 16.49 -12.90
C ARG A 43 -2.71 15.75 -13.81
N ILE A 44 -3.76 15.22 -13.21
CA ILE A 44 -4.79 14.46 -13.90
C ILE A 44 -6.04 15.33 -14.05
N SER A 45 -6.57 15.41 -15.27
CA SER A 45 -7.80 16.14 -15.58
C SER A 45 -8.56 15.44 -16.70
N GLY A 46 -9.89 15.59 -16.71
CA GLY A 46 -10.74 15.06 -17.79
C GLY A 46 -10.96 13.54 -17.74
N VAL A 47 -10.78 12.91 -16.58
CA VAL A 47 -11.05 11.48 -16.37
C VAL A 47 -12.47 11.30 -15.84
N LEU A 48 -13.24 10.39 -16.44
CA LEU A 48 -14.55 10.01 -15.91
C LEU A 48 -14.37 9.29 -14.56
N ALA A 49 -15.23 9.59 -13.60
CA ALA A 49 -15.16 8.98 -12.27
C ALA A 49 -15.26 7.44 -12.31
N THR A 50 -16.00 6.90 -13.29
CA THR A 50 -16.12 5.46 -13.55
C THR A 50 -14.81 4.84 -14.03
N ASP A 51 -13.99 5.60 -14.75
CA ASP A 51 -12.76 5.11 -15.38
C ASP A 51 -11.54 5.27 -14.46
N LEU A 52 -11.69 6.05 -13.38
CA LEU A 52 -10.63 6.35 -12.43
C LEU A 52 -9.98 5.07 -11.84
N PHE A 53 -10.79 4.03 -11.62
CA PHE A 53 -10.32 2.74 -11.12
C PHE A 53 -9.41 1.99 -12.12
N THR A 54 -9.58 2.23 -13.42
CA THR A 54 -8.79 1.63 -14.49
C THR A 54 -7.36 2.18 -14.52
N PHE A 55 -7.15 3.40 -14.02
CA PHE A 55 -5.83 4.04 -13.97
C PHE A 55 -4.97 3.62 -12.78
N ASN A 56 -5.50 2.82 -11.85
CA ASN A 56 -4.79 2.39 -10.65
C ASN A 56 -3.42 1.74 -10.96
N SER A 57 -3.35 0.92 -12.01
CA SER A 57 -2.13 0.20 -12.36
C SER A 57 -1.05 1.11 -12.93
N SER A 58 -1.40 1.96 -13.90
CA SER A 58 -0.43 2.85 -14.56
C SER A 58 0.00 3.99 -13.64
N LEU A 59 -0.95 4.62 -12.94
CA LEU A 59 -0.63 5.67 -11.96
C LEU A 59 0.11 5.11 -10.77
N GLY A 60 -0.28 3.93 -10.26
CA GLY A 60 0.43 3.27 -9.16
C GLY A 60 1.91 3.08 -9.47
N ALA A 61 2.26 2.62 -10.67
CA ALA A 61 3.65 2.46 -11.08
C ALA A 61 4.43 3.79 -11.15
N THR A 62 3.78 4.90 -11.55
CA THR A 62 4.38 6.24 -11.52
C THR A 62 4.58 6.73 -10.09
N ILE A 63 3.59 6.54 -9.22
CA ILE A 63 3.69 6.89 -7.80
C ILE A 63 4.82 6.13 -7.12
N GLU A 64 4.95 4.83 -7.39
CA GLU A 64 6.05 4.01 -6.86
C GLU A 64 7.43 4.55 -7.28
N ALA A 65 7.59 5.03 -8.52
CA ALA A 65 8.82 5.68 -8.96
C ALA A 65 9.08 6.98 -8.19
N GLN A 66 8.07 7.84 -8.07
CA GLN A 66 8.18 9.12 -7.37
C GLN A 66 8.45 8.96 -5.87
N VAL A 67 7.94 7.90 -5.24
CA VAL A 67 8.27 7.56 -3.84
C VAL A 67 9.77 7.26 -3.68
N VAL A 68 10.39 6.55 -4.64
CA VAL A 68 11.83 6.25 -4.58
C VAL A 68 12.67 7.52 -4.74
N GLU A 69 12.27 8.41 -5.64
CA GLU A 69 12.91 9.71 -5.82
C GLU A 69 12.79 10.57 -4.56
N ALA A 70 11.58 10.68 -4.00
CA ALA A 70 11.32 11.41 -2.77
C ALA A 70 12.12 10.85 -1.59
N LEU A 71 12.21 9.51 -1.45
CA LEU A 71 12.98 8.87 -0.39
C LEU A 71 14.46 9.23 -0.50
N ASN A 72 15.05 9.23 -1.70
CA ASN A 72 16.43 9.68 -1.90
C ASN A 72 16.61 11.19 -1.64
N ALA A 73 15.61 12.02 -1.98
CA ALA A 73 15.65 13.46 -1.74
C ALA A 73 15.67 13.80 -0.24
N ILE A 74 15.03 12.98 0.60
CA ILE A 74 15.07 13.11 2.07
C ILE A 74 16.22 12.33 2.72
N ARG A 75 17.37 12.19 2.04
CA ARG A 75 18.57 11.49 2.59
C ARG A 75 18.93 11.93 4.00
N GLY A 76 18.88 13.23 4.28
CA GLY A 76 19.18 13.75 5.62
C GLY A 76 18.32 13.15 6.74
N SER A 77 17.13 12.61 6.42
CA SER A 77 16.25 11.93 7.36
C SER A 77 16.67 10.50 7.66
N TRP A 78 17.17 9.75 6.66
CA TRP A 78 17.55 8.34 6.84
C TRP A 78 19.05 8.08 6.99
N ASP A 79 19.90 9.00 6.53
CA ASP A 79 21.36 8.99 6.67
C ASP A 79 21.87 10.38 7.14
N PRO A 80 21.51 10.81 8.37
CA PRO A 80 21.86 12.14 8.88
C PRO A 80 23.36 12.37 9.04
N GLU A 81 24.12 11.30 9.31
CA GLU A 81 25.58 11.33 9.52
C GLU A 81 26.37 11.11 8.23
N GLN A 82 25.70 10.92 7.09
CA GLN A 82 26.31 10.61 5.80
C GLN A 82 27.19 9.35 5.79
N LYS A 83 26.94 8.40 6.69
CA LYS A 83 27.66 7.11 6.74
C LYS A 83 27.40 6.28 5.48
N TYR A 84 26.26 6.49 4.82
CA TYR A 84 25.81 5.75 3.64
C TYR A 84 25.77 6.63 2.39
N ALA A 85 26.65 7.63 2.29
CA ALA A 85 26.69 8.57 1.17
C ALA A 85 26.80 7.89 -0.22
N ALA A 86 27.47 6.74 -0.30
CA ALA A 86 27.61 5.95 -1.54
C ALA A 86 26.37 5.11 -1.89
N TYR A 87 25.42 4.96 -0.97
CA TYR A 87 24.20 4.19 -1.16
C TYR A 87 23.05 5.07 -1.64
N SER A 88 22.15 4.50 -2.43
CA SER A 88 20.90 5.13 -2.85
C SER A 88 19.81 4.08 -3.02
N PHE A 89 18.55 4.48 -2.86
CA PHE A 89 17.42 3.64 -3.20
C PHE A 89 17.27 3.57 -4.72
N VAL A 90 17.23 2.35 -5.25
CA VAL A 90 17.13 2.11 -6.69
C VAL A 90 15.98 1.15 -6.96
N ARG A 91 15.08 1.56 -7.86
CA ARG A 91 13.99 0.71 -8.34
C ARG A 91 14.54 -0.41 -9.20
N GLN A 92 13.98 -1.61 -9.04
CA GLN A 92 14.28 -2.79 -9.83
C GLN A 92 13.07 -3.16 -10.68
N ALA A 93 13.22 -3.13 -12.00
CA ALA A 93 12.17 -3.60 -12.89
C ALA A 93 12.11 -5.13 -12.86
N GLN A 94 10.94 -5.69 -12.49
CA GLN A 94 10.65 -7.12 -12.55
C GLN A 94 11.60 -7.99 -11.70
N ARG A 95 12.02 -7.48 -10.53
CA ARG A 95 12.80 -8.25 -9.54
C ARG A 95 12.30 -7.97 -8.15
N PHE A 96 12.42 -8.95 -7.27
CA PHE A 96 12.13 -8.78 -5.85
C PHE A 96 13.41 -8.40 -5.09
N PRO A 97 13.32 -7.47 -4.12
CA PRO A 97 12.20 -6.55 -3.90
C PRO A 97 12.17 -5.41 -4.95
N ASP A 98 11.03 -4.73 -5.08
CA ASP A 98 10.84 -3.64 -6.06
C ASP A 98 11.88 -2.51 -5.96
N VAL A 99 12.43 -2.28 -4.77
CA VAL A 99 13.44 -1.23 -4.49
C VAL A 99 14.53 -1.79 -3.59
N ILE A 100 15.78 -1.43 -3.83
CA ILE A 100 16.93 -1.79 -2.98
C ILE A 100 17.76 -0.56 -2.62
N LEU A 101 18.24 -0.51 -1.38
CA LEU A 101 19.27 0.41 -0.95
C LEU A 101 20.64 -0.20 -1.28
N ARG A 102 21.27 0.31 -2.34
CA ARG A 102 22.52 -0.25 -2.87
C ARG A 102 23.57 0.80 -3.11
N THR A 103 24.82 0.37 -3.09
CA THR A 103 25.98 1.18 -3.51
C THR A 103 26.32 0.91 -4.96
N ALA A 104 26.79 1.94 -5.67
CA ALA A 104 27.40 1.80 -7.00
C ALA A 104 28.94 1.79 -6.93
N ALA A 105 29.51 2.02 -5.74
CA ALA A 105 30.96 2.05 -5.55
C ALA A 105 31.52 0.62 -5.57
N ALA A 106 32.45 0.37 -6.49
CA ALA A 106 33.13 -0.92 -6.58
C ALA A 106 33.92 -1.23 -5.29
N GLY A 107 33.86 -2.48 -4.84
CA GLY A 107 34.59 -2.96 -3.66
C GLY A 107 33.97 -2.59 -2.31
N THR A 108 32.78 -1.98 -2.29
CA THR A 108 32.02 -1.74 -1.05
C THR A 108 31.09 -2.92 -0.78
N GLU A 109 31.26 -3.59 0.36
CA GLU A 109 30.38 -4.66 0.82
C GLU A 109 29.71 -4.29 2.16
N PRO A 110 28.43 -4.66 2.35
CA PRO A 110 27.58 -5.36 1.37
C PRO A 110 27.09 -4.41 0.27
N ALA A 111 27.02 -4.91 -0.97
CA ALA A 111 26.53 -4.14 -2.11
C ALA A 111 25.05 -3.67 -1.94
N ILE A 112 24.25 -4.45 -1.20
CA ILE A 112 22.84 -4.17 -0.88
C ILE A 112 22.64 -4.29 0.63
N LEU A 113 22.06 -3.26 1.25
CA LEU A 113 21.83 -3.23 2.70
C LEU A 113 20.43 -3.70 3.10
N MET A 114 19.43 -3.31 2.31
CA MET A 114 18.02 -3.65 2.53
C MET A 114 17.21 -3.42 1.26
N GLY A 115 16.02 -4.01 1.22
CA GLY A 115 15.03 -3.81 0.19
C GLY A 115 13.67 -3.33 0.69
N ILE A 116 12.87 -2.83 -0.25
CA ILE A 116 11.50 -2.41 -0.04
C ILE A 116 10.66 -3.00 -1.17
N GLU A 117 9.75 -3.91 -0.82
CA GLU A 117 8.63 -4.27 -1.69
C GLU A 117 7.59 -3.16 -1.60
N LEU A 118 7.40 -2.42 -2.68
CA LEU A 118 6.64 -1.18 -2.68
C LEU A 118 5.32 -1.36 -3.43
N LYS A 119 4.22 -0.93 -2.84
CA LYS A 119 2.89 -0.99 -3.46
C LYS A 119 2.17 0.35 -3.37
N GLY A 120 1.73 0.86 -4.51
CA GLY A 120 0.75 1.95 -4.56
C GLY A 120 -0.67 1.44 -4.35
N TRP A 121 -1.46 2.13 -3.52
CA TRP A 121 -2.88 1.83 -3.33
C TRP A 121 -3.75 3.06 -3.55
N TYR A 122 -4.60 3.06 -4.58
CA TYR A 122 -5.60 4.10 -4.73
C TYR A 122 -6.70 3.94 -3.68
N VAL A 123 -6.72 4.81 -2.67
CA VAL A 123 -7.49 4.61 -1.43
C VAL A 123 -9.00 4.68 -1.64
N LEU A 124 -9.44 5.38 -2.69
CA LEU A 124 -10.86 5.50 -3.04
C LEU A 124 -11.38 4.33 -3.90
N ALA A 125 -10.55 3.30 -4.15
CA ALA A 125 -10.95 2.08 -4.84
C ALA A 125 -12.19 1.40 -4.19
N LYS A 126 -12.99 0.74 -5.02
CA LYS A 126 -14.24 0.07 -4.61
C LYS A 126 -14.04 -0.96 -3.49
N GLU A 127 -12.94 -1.73 -3.52
CA GLU A 127 -12.69 -2.82 -2.56
C GLU A 127 -12.36 -2.30 -1.13
N ARG A 128 -12.11 -1.00 -0.93
CA ARG A 128 -11.66 -0.41 0.36
C ARG A 128 -10.39 -1.03 0.94
N GLU A 129 -9.69 -1.83 0.16
CA GLU A 129 -8.44 -2.48 0.52
C GLU A 129 -7.52 -2.51 -0.70
N PRO A 130 -6.19 -2.59 -0.49
CA PRO A 130 -5.28 -2.76 -1.60
C PRO A 130 -5.43 -4.16 -2.21
N SER A 131 -5.50 -4.21 -3.54
CA SER A 131 -5.74 -5.44 -4.30
C SER A 131 -4.47 -6.21 -4.69
N PHE A 132 -3.28 -5.75 -4.27
CA PHE A 132 -2.02 -6.38 -4.65
C PHE A 132 -1.93 -7.82 -4.14
N ARG A 133 -1.15 -8.62 -4.87
CA ARG A 133 -0.81 -9.99 -4.49
C ARG A 133 0.64 -10.05 -4.04
N TYR A 134 0.85 -10.33 -2.77
CA TYR A 134 2.17 -10.58 -2.21
C TYR A 134 2.41 -12.09 -2.09
N ARG A 135 3.23 -12.62 -2.99
CA ARG A 135 3.51 -14.05 -3.13
C ARG A 135 4.97 -14.43 -2.92
N ALA A 136 5.85 -13.45 -2.68
CA ALA A 136 7.25 -13.74 -2.40
C ALA A 136 7.38 -14.75 -1.25
N SER A 137 8.27 -15.73 -1.43
CA SER A 137 8.61 -16.70 -0.40
C SER A 137 9.30 -16.01 0.79
N PRO A 138 9.05 -16.44 2.03
CA PRO A 138 9.79 -15.96 3.20
C PRO A 138 11.32 -16.05 3.03
N GLN A 139 11.80 -17.09 2.34
CA GLN A 139 13.23 -17.38 2.21
C GLN A 139 13.99 -16.36 1.36
N VAL A 140 13.31 -15.70 0.41
CA VAL A 140 13.93 -14.67 -0.44
C VAL A 140 13.94 -13.28 0.20
N CYS A 141 13.22 -13.11 1.31
CA CYS A 141 13.13 -11.84 2.03
C CYS A 141 14.29 -11.72 3.01
N ALA A 142 15.17 -10.73 2.82
CA ALA A 142 16.24 -10.44 3.78
C ALA A 142 15.63 -9.94 5.11
N PRO A 143 16.32 -10.09 6.26
CA PRO A 143 15.79 -9.67 7.56
C PRO A 143 15.41 -8.18 7.63
N ALA A 144 16.10 -7.34 6.85
CA ALA A 144 15.87 -5.89 6.79
C ALA A 144 14.89 -5.46 5.70
N ASP A 145 14.35 -6.39 4.91
CA ASP A 145 13.42 -6.04 3.84
C ASP A 145 12.05 -5.63 4.40
N LEU A 146 11.47 -4.60 3.81
CA LEU A 146 10.16 -4.06 4.19
C LEU A 146 9.11 -4.31 3.10
N LEU A 147 7.86 -4.59 3.51
CA LEU A 147 6.68 -4.40 2.67
C LEU A 147 6.08 -3.04 3.02
N VAL A 148 5.99 -2.16 2.03
CA VAL A 148 5.49 -0.79 2.18
C VAL A 148 4.35 -0.54 1.23
N VAL A 149 3.21 -0.11 1.76
CA VAL A 149 2.02 0.24 0.98
C VAL A 149 1.72 1.72 1.20
N TYR A 150 1.82 2.53 0.14
CA TYR A 150 1.41 3.92 0.16
C TYR A 150 -0.02 4.07 -0.39
N PRO A 151 -0.99 4.44 0.45
CA PRO A 151 -2.26 4.91 -0.05
C PRO A 151 -2.08 6.26 -0.71
N TRP A 152 -2.81 6.49 -1.79
CA TRP A 152 -2.82 7.75 -2.49
C TRP A 152 -4.21 8.07 -3.03
N ALA A 153 -4.48 9.35 -3.20
CA ALA A 153 -5.67 9.88 -3.87
C ALA A 153 -5.28 11.09 -4.73
N LEU A 154 -6.19 11.57 -5.56
CA LEU A 154 -6.00 12.84 -6.26
C LEU A 154 -6.52 13.99 -5.39
N SER A 155 -5.80 15.11 -5.37
CA SER A 155 -6.08 16.28 -4.51
C SER A 155 -7.46 16.92 -4.69
N SER A 156 -8.11 16.70 -5.84
CA SER A 156 -9.49 17.10 -6.13
C SER A 156 -10.38 15.89 -6.41
N VAL A 157 -10.16 14.80 -5.67
CA VAL A 157 -10.91 13.53 -5.66
C VAL A 157 -10.80 12.73 -6.96
N ILE A 158 -11.36 13.26 -8.04
CA ILE A 158 -11.35 12.65 -9.38
C ILE A 158 -10.34 13.30 -10.33
N SER A 159 -9.65 14.34 -9.87
CA SER A 159 -8.67 15.11 -10.65
C SER A 159 -7.66 15.77 -9.73
N GLY A 160 -6.64 16.40 -10.31
CA GLY A 160 -5.57 17.08 -9.58
C GLY A 160 -4.29 16.26 -9.53
N SER A 161 -3.41 16.66 -8.62
CA SER A 161 -2.15 15.95 -8.35
C SER A 161 -2.35 14.80 -7.36
N PRO A 162 -1.62 13.69 -7.52
CA PRO A 162 -1.56 12.65 -6.51
C PRO A 162 -1.03 13.17 -5.16
N GLN A 163 -1.64 12.71 -4.08
CA GLN A 163 -1.24 12.95 -2.71
C GLN A 163 -1.09 11.62 -1.99
N LEU A 164 -0.05 11.48 -1.19
CA LEU A 164 0.19 10.29 -0.38
C LEU A 164 -0.42 10.46 1.02
N TYR A 165 -0.86 9.34 1.58
CA TYR A 165 -1.25 9.22 2.98
C TYR A 165 -0.16 8.49 3.77
N PRO A 166 -0.20 8.52 5.12
CA PRO A 166 0.70 7.72 5.95
C PRO A 166 0.73 6.26 5.49
N PRO A 167 1.91 5.65 5.30
CA PRO A 167 2.02 4.31 4.74
C PRO A 167 1.70 3.22 5.77
N PHE A 168 1.39 2.03 5.25
CA PHE A 168 1.53 0.79 5.99
C PHE A 168 2.94 0.24 5.79
N VAL A 169 3.65 -0.05 6.88
CA VAL A 169 5.03 -0.57 6.87
C VAL A 169 5.09 -1.81 7.74
N THR A 170 5.65 -2.90 7.22
CA THR A 170 5.92 -4.12 7.98
C THR A 170 7.14 -4.85 7.40
N GLY A 171 7.66 -5.88 8.08
CA GLY A 171 8.72 -6.73 7.54
C GLY A 171 8.23 -7.58 6.38
N ALA A 172 8.97 -7.59 5.27
CA ALA A 172 8.64 -8.38 4.09
C ALA A 172 8.55 -9.88 4.42
N ARG A 173 9.55 -10.41 5.15
CA ARG A 173 9.57 -11.80 5.59
C ARG A 173 8.35 -12.13 6.46
N TYR A 174 8.06 -11.30 7.46
CA TYR A 174 6.90 -11.48 8.33
C TYR A 174 5.59 -11.47 7.53
N ALA A 175 5.42 -10.54 6.60
CA ALA A 175 4.25 -10.49 5.73
C ALA A 175 4.09 -11.79 4.92
N ALA A 176 5.21 -12.37 4.45
CA ALA A 176 5.21 -13.60 3.67
C ALA A 176 4.86 -14.82 4.54
N GLU A 177 5.47 -14.93 5.72
CA GLU A 177 5.22 -16.00 6.68
C GLU A 177 3.77 -15.98 7.15
N TYR A 178 3.26 -14.81 7.55
CA TYR A 178 1.89 -14.68 8.01
C TYR A 178 0.88 -14.94 6.88
N ARG A 179 1.18 -14.52 5.65
CA ARG A 179 0.36 -14.83 4.47
C ARG A 179 0.25 -16.33 4.22
N ASN A 180 1.34 -17.09 4.39
CA ASN A 180 1.30 -18.56 4.33
C ASN A 180 0.53 -19.15 5.50
N TYR A 181 0.82 -18.71 6.73
CA TYR A 181 0.16 -19.18 7.95
C TYR A 181 -1.36 -18.97 7.89
N TRP A 182 -1.80 -17.76 7.54
CA TRP A 182 -3.21 -17.42 7.42
C TRP A 182 -3.91 -18.33 6.41
N TRP A 183 -3.28 -18.56 5.25
CA TRP A 183 -3.84 -19.43 4.23
C TRP A 183 -4.00 -20.87 4.72
N GLN A 184 -2.95 -21.44 5.33
CA GLN A 184 -2.93 -22.83 5.74
C GLN A 184 -3.75 -23.12 7.01
N HIS A 185 -3.82 -22.17 7.95
CA HIS A 185 -4.28 -22.43 9.31
C HIS A 185 -5.46 -21.56 9.77
N VAL A 186 -5.60 -20.34 9.25
CA VAL A 186 -6.68 -19.43 9.68
C VAL A 186 -7.88 -19.53 8.74
N LYS A 187 -7.63 -19.58 7.44
CA LYS A 187 -8.69 -19.70 6.44
C LYS A 187 -9.35 -21.08 6.51
N GLU A 188 -10.67 -21.12 6.55
CA GLU A 188 -11.42 -22.38 6.44
C GLU A 188 -11.15 -23.07 5.08
N GLY A 189 -10.87 -24.38 5.09
CA GLY A 189 -10.59 -25.13 3.85
C GLY A 189 -9.80 -26.42 4.01
N GLY A 190 -9.12 -26.65 5.14
CA GLY A 190 -8.40 -27.88 5.43
C GLY A 190 -7.35 -28.23 4.36
N ALA A 191 -7.38 -29.45 3.82
CA ALA A 191 -6.44 -29.94 2.81
C ALA A 191 -6.40 -29.10 1.52
N ARG A 192 -7.45 -28.30 1.23
CA ARG A 192 -7.46 -27.39 0.07
C ARG A 192 -6.50 -26.20 0.24
N ASN A 193 -6.02 -25.94 1.45
CA ASN A 193 -5.12 -24.84 1.74
C ASN A 193 -3.62 -25.23 1.61
N ALA A 194 -3.29 -26.35 0.97
CA ALA A 194 -1.91 -26.72 0.74
C ALA A 194 -1.16 -25.67 -0.11
N LEU A 195 0.13 -25.49 0.18
CA LEU A 195 1.03 -24.59 -0.53
C LEU A 195 2.17 -25.38 -1.17
N ARG A 196 2.61 -24.93 -2.35
CA ARG A 196 3.90 -25.26 -2.94
C ARG A 196 4.82 -24.06 -2.73
N LEU A 197 5.84 -24.25 -1.91
CA LEU A 197 6.81 -23.21 -1.59
C LEU A 197 7.85 -23.07 -2.71
N SER A 198 8.37 -21.86 -2.87
CA SER A 198 9.55 -21.63 -3.72
C SER A 198 10.76 -22.41 -3.19
N THR A 199 11.64 -22.85 -4.10
CA THR A 199 12.93 -23.47 -3.76
C THR A 199 14.08 -22.48 -3.69
N VAL A 200 13.83 -21.19 -3.94
CA VAL A 200 14.87 -20.14 -3.90
C VAL A 200 15.14 -19.78 -2.45
N ASP A 201 16.40 -19.91 -2.02
CA ASP A 201 16.83 -19.85 -0.62
C ASP A 201 17.81 -18.70 -0.31
N HIS A 202 17.97 -17.76 -1.23
CA HIS A 202 18.87 -16.61 -1.09
C HIS A 202 18.16 -15.28 -1.32
N TYR A 203 18.76 -14.21 -0.79
CA TYR A 203 18.23 -12.84 -0.89
C TYR A 203 18.58 -12.19 -2.22
N TYR A 204 17.74 -11.24 -2.64
CA TYR A 204 17.92 -10.45 -3.86
C TYR A 204 18.11 -11.30 -5.13
N PRO A 205 17.17 -12.23 -5.40
CA PRO A 205 17.27 -13.19 -6.50
C PRO A 205 17.27 -12.52 -7.87
N ALA A 206 17.77 -13.25 -8.87
CA ALA A 206 17.73 -12.84 -10.26
C ALA A 206 16.30 -12.81 -10.80
N LYS A 207 16.09 -11.98 -11.84
CA LYS A 207 14.77 -11.74 -12.46
C LYS A 207 13.98 -12.99 -12.86
N SER A 208 14.66 -14.05 -13.29
CA SER A 208 14.03 -15.26 -13.80
C SER A 208 13.72 -16.31 -12.74
N GLU A 209 14.12 -16.09 -11.48
CA GLU A 209 13.99 -17.11 -10.45
C GLU A 209 12.55 -17.21 -9.92
N PRO A 210 12.06 -18.44 -9.67
CA PRO A 210 10.66 -18.67 -9.27
C PRO A 210 10.46 -18.41 -7.78
N ILE A 211 10.50 -17.15 -7.36
CA ILE A 211 10.47 -16.72 -5.96
C ILE A 211 9.12 -16.83 -5.25
N SER A 212 8.04 -17.14 -6.00
CA SER A 212 6.68 -17.10 -5.48
C SER A 212 6.27 -18.42 -4.84
N ASP A 213 5.67 -18.35 -3.66
CA ASP A 213 4.85 -19.43 -3.14
C ASP A 213 3.52 -19.48 -3.92
N VAL A 214 2.94 -20.68 -4.02
CA VAL A 214 1.71 -20.90 -4.79
C VAL A 214 0.78 -21.82 -4.02
N ALA A 215 -0.49 -21.42 -3.88
CA ALA A 215 -1.53 -22.31 -3.37
C ALA A 215 -1.83 -23.42 -4.38
N VAL A 216 -1.94 -24.67 -3.89
CA VAL A 216 -2.24 -25.83 -4.74
C VAL A 216 -3.66 -25.73 -5.32
N HIS A 217 -4.60 -25.18 -4.55
CA HIS A 217 -5.97 -24.91 -4.98
C HIS A 217 -6.35 -23.46 -4.68
N ASP A 218 -6.54 -22.64 -5.72
CA ASP A 218 -6.91 -21.22 -5.60
C ASP A 218 -7.82 -20.77 -6.75
N ASP A 219 -8.95 -21.46 -6.94
CA ASP A 219 -9.90 -21.18 -8.03
C ASP A 219 -10.40 -19.72 -8.02
N GLY A 220 -10.44 -19.10 -6.84
CA GLY A 220 -10.85 -17.69 -6.65
C GLY A 220 -9.72 -16.66 -6.75
N GLY A 221 -8.46 -17.07 -6.93
CA GLY A 221 -7.33 -16.15 -7.03
C GLY A 221 -7.09 -15.30 -5.77
N ASN A 222 -7.33 -15.86 -4.60
CA ASN A 222 -7.25 -15.22 -3.30
C ASN A 222 -5.86 -15.33 -2.65
N PHE A 223 -5.06 -16.33 -3.00
CA PHE A 223 -3.75 -16.51 -2.39
C PHE A 223 -2.83 -15.33 -2.71
N GLY A 224 -2.26 -14.75 -1.64
CA GLY A 224 -1.42 -13.57 -1.69
C GLY A 224 -2.15 -12.23 -1.58
N ARG A 225 -3.49 -12.18 -1.54
CA ARG A 225 -4.23 -10.93 -1.22
C ARG A 225 -4.00 -10.55 0.24
N PHE A 226 -2.88 -9.87 0.51
CA PHE A 226 -2.35 -9.65 1.85
C PHE A 226 -3.31 -8.89 2.76
N ALA A 227 -4.06 -7.93 2.21
CA ALA A 227 -5.04 -7.14 2.97
C ALA A 227 -6.17 -7.98 3.58
N ARG A 228 -6.43 -9.19 3.05
CA ARG A 228 -7.47 -10.12 3.54
C ARG A 228 -7.01 -10.98 4.72
N THR A 229 -5.74 -10.88 5.10
CA THR A 229 -5.19 -11.63 6.23
C THR A 229 -5.60 -11.03 7.59
N GLY A 230 -6.18 -9.82 7.59
CA GLY A 230 -6.57 -9.08 8.78
C GLY A 230 -5.48 -8.14 9.34
N ILE A 231 -4.20 -8.32 8.93
CA ILE A 231 -3.08 -7.51 9.45
C ILE A 231 -3.27 -6.01 9.22
N MET A 232 -3.91 -5.64 8.11
CA MET A 232 -4.08 -4.24 7.73
C MET A 232 -5.36 -3.61 8.28
N ASP A 233 -6.20 -4.34 9.01
CA ASP A 233 -7.58 -3.91 9.34
C ASP A 233 -7.58 -2.62 10.17
N GLU A 234 -6.87 -2.59 11.29
CA GLU A 234 -6.74 -1.39 12.14
C GLU A 234 -6.09 -0.21 11.41
N TYR A 235 -5.14 -0.50 10.52
CA TYR A 235 -4.51 0.53 9.70
C TYR A 235 -5.51 1.14 8.71
N ARG A 236 -6.30 0.31 8.01
CA ARG A 236 -7.34 0.78 7.08
C ARG A 236 -8.38 1.61 7.82
N GLU A 237 -8.85 1.17 8.99
CA GLU A 237 -9.80 1.92 9.81
C GLU A 237 -9.30 3.31 10.18
N ARG A 238 -8.01 3.44 10.55
CA ARG A 238 -7.37 4.74 10.79
C ARG A 238 -7.28 5.56 9.52
N LEU A 239 -6.77 4.97 8.44
CA LEU A 239 -6.60 5.64 7.15
C LEU A 239 -7.93 6.23 6.65
N PHE A 240 -9.03 5.50 6.73
CA PHE A 240 -10.33 5.97 6.24
C PHE A 240 -10.92 7.14 7.05
N ARG A 241 -10.31 7.51 8.20
CA ARG A 241 -10.63 8.73 8.95
C ARG A 241 -9.84 9.95 8.49
N GLU A 242 -8.78 9.77 7.71
CA GLU A 242 -8.04 10.88 7.10
C GLU A 242 -8.96 11.64 6.13
N GLU A 243 -8.65 12.91 5.90
CA GLU A 243 -9.45 13.80 5.07
C GLU A 243 -8.84 13.99 3.68
N LEU A 244 -9.71 14.04 2.68
CA LEU A 244 -9.41 14.54 1.35
C LEU A 244 -10.34 15.71 1.06
N SER A 245 -9.79 16.87 0.72
CA SER A 245 -10.58 18.09 0.49
C SER A 245 -11.53 18.43 1.66
N GLY A 246 -11.10 18.16 2.91
CA GLY A 246 -11.86 18.42 4.13
C GLY A 246 -12.99 17.44 4.44
N ILE A 247 -13.09 16.31 3.72
CA ILE A 247 -14.09 15.27 3.93
C ILE A 247 -13.38 13.93 4.16
N PRO A 248 -13.82 13.10 5.14
CA PRO A 248 -13.20 11.81 5.38
C PRO A 248 -13.15 10.91 4.14
N LEU A 249 -12.07 10.16 4.00
CA LEU A 249 -11.88 9.18 2.93
C LEU A 249 -13.02 8.14 2.90
N SER A 250 -13.58 7.76 4.05
CA SER A 250 -14.72 6.84 4.10
C SER A 250 -15.95 7.37 3.35
N ALA A 251 -16.25 8.66 3.52
CA ALA A 251 -17.39 9.31 2.88
C ALA A 251 -17.17 9.44 1.36
N TRP A 252 -15.97 9.83 0.94
CA TRP A 252 -15.61 9.87 -0.49
C TRP A 252 -15.68 8.49 -1.16
N GLN A 253 -15.12 7.48 -0.51
CA GLN A 253 -15.11 6.12 -1.04
C GLN A 253 -16.54 5.58 -1.17
N LYS A 254 -17.39 5.85 -0.19
CA LYS A 254 -18.80 5.46 -0.20
C LYS A 254 -19.56 6.17 -1.32
N PHE A 255 -19.33 7.47 -1.48
CA PHE A 255 -19.90 8.28 -2.56
C PHE A 255 -19.51 7.72 -3.93
N LEU A 256 -18.21 7.53 -4.22
CA LEU A 256 -17.75 7.02 -5.51
C LEU A 256 -18.23 5.59 -5.79
N SER A 257 -18.29 4.75 -4.74
CA SER A 257 -18.83 3.39 -4.86
C SER A 257 -20.34 3.35 -5.08
N ALA A 258 -21.08 4.44 -4.85
CA ALA A 258 -22.49 4.56 -5.20
C ALA A 258 -22.71 4.56 -6.71
N PHE A 259 -21.72 5.03 -7.48
CA PHE A 259 -21.79 5.15 -8.94
C PHE A 259 -21.13 3.99 -9.69
N SER A 260 -20.64 2.96 -8.98
CA SER A 260 -20.17 1.72 -9.62
C SER A 260 -21.36 0.83 -9.98
N GLU A 261 -21.36 0.29 -11.20
CA GLU A 261 -22.35 -0.55 -11.94
C GLU A 261 -23.51 -1.23 -11.16
N ASP A 262 -24.66 -1.34 -11.84
CA ASP A 262 -25.90 -2.04 -11.45
C ASP A 262 -26.71 -1.45 -10.27
N LYS A 263 -26.60 -0.14 -10.01
CA LYS A 263 -27.43 0.53 -9.00
C LYS A 263 -28.57 1.33 -9.61
N THR A 264 -29.77 1.10 -9.11
CA THR A 264 -30.94 1.93 -9.38
C THR A 264 -30.75 3.33 -8.81
N GLU A 265 -31.44 4.31 -9.39
CA GLU A 265 -31.45 5.70 -8.92
C GLU A 265 -31.77 5.80 -7.40
N ALA A 266 -32.74 5.03 -6.92
CA ALA A 266 -33.09 4.97 -5.49
C ALA A 266 -31.98 4.39 -4.59
N GLN A 267 -31.10 3.54 -5.13
CA GLN A 267 -29.92 3.04 -4.40
C GLN A 267 -28.80 4.08 -4.41
N ILE A 268 -28.64 4.83 -5.51
CA ILE A 268 -27.68 5.93 -5.61
C ILE A 268 -28.06 7.03 -4.60
N ASN A 269 -29.31 7.50 -4.60
CA ASN A 269 -29.77 8.57 -3.71
C ASN A 269 -29.57 8.20 -2.22
N ARG A 270 -29.94 6.98 -1.82
CA ARG A 270 -29.70 6.49 -0.45
C ARG A 270 -28.22 6.46 -0.08
N ALA A 271 -27.33 6.08 -1.01
CA ALA A 271 -25.91 6.05 -0.74
C ALA A 271 -25.32 7.47 -0.60
N ILE A 272 -25.81 8.42 -1.41
CA ILE A 272 -25.49 9.85 -1.31
C ILE A 272 -25.92 10.40 0.07
N ASP A 273 -27.17 10.18 0.48
CA ASP A 273 -27.68 10.66 1.77
C ASP A 273 -26.85 10.15 2.94
N GLN A 274 -26.46 8.88 2.89
CA GLN A 274 -25.61 8.31 3.94
C GLN A 274 -24.19 8.89 3.94
N ALA A 275 -23.62 9.21 2.77
CA ALA A 275 -22.32 9.85 2.69
C ALA A 275 -22.37 11.29 3.26
N ILE A 276 -23.45 12.04 2.97
CA ILE A 276 -23.69 13.37 3.54
C ILE A 276 -23.80 13.28 5.07
N ALA A 277 -24.60 12.35 5.59
CA ALA A 277 -24.78 12.18 7.02
C ALA A 277 -23.46 11.81 7.75
N GLU A 278 -22.60 11.04 7.10
CA GLU A 278 -21.28 10.65 7.63
C GLU A 278 -20.30 11.84 7.65
N ALA A 279 -20.26 12.63 6.57
CA ALA A 279 -19.48 13.85 6.50
C ALA A 279 -19.95 14.89 7.54
N ALA A 280 -21.26 15.04 7.74
CA ALA A 280 -21.83 15.98 8.70
C ALA A 280 -21.50 15.64 10.17
N LYS A 281 -21.31 14.35 10.50
CA LYS A 281 -20.93 13.91 11.86
C LYS A 281 -19.48 14.22 12.21
N THR A 282 -18.64 14.42 11.20
CA THR A 282 -17.18 14.55 11.34
C THR A 282 -16.70 15.97 11.05
N ALA A 283 -17.51 16.80 10.38
CA ALA A 283 -17.22 18.20 10.12
C ALA A 283 -17.02 18.99 11.43
N LYS A 284 -15.82 19.55 11.61
CA LYS A 284 -15.61 20.70 12.50
C LYS A 284 -16.40 21.92 11.94
N PRO A 285 -16.75 22.93 12.77
CA PRO A 285 -17.43 24.12 12.30
C PRO A 285 -16.67 24.71 11.11
N VAL A 286 -17.40 24.85 10.01
CA VAL A 286 -16.97 24.90 8.61
C VAL A 286 -15.81 25.88 8.32
N SER A 287 -14.77 25.39 7.61
CA SER A 287 -14.03 26.18 6.63
C SER A 287 -14.68 26.00 5.24
N GLU A 288 -14.58 27.01 4.38
CA GLU A 288 -15.29 27.20 3.09
C GLU A 288 -15.44 25.97 2.16
N GLY A 289 -14.63 24.91 2.32
CA GLY A 289 -14.68 23.68 1.53
C GLY A 289 -15.94 22.82 1.72
N ALA A 290 -16.54 22.78 2.91
CA ALA A 290 -17.75 21.96 3.13
C ALA A 290 -18.99 22.56 2.44
N GLU A 291 -19.09 23.89 2.41
CA GLU A 291 -20.16 24.60 1.69
C GLU A 291 -19.95 24.49 0.17
N ALA A 292 -18.70 24.50 -0.28
CA ALA A 292 -18.36 24.22 -1.68
C ALA A 292 -18.72 22.80 -2.10
N ALA A 293 -18.45 21.78 -1.27
CA ALA A 293 -18.83 20.40 -1.52
C ALA A 293 -20.36 20.22 -1.54
N LYS A 294 -21.07 20.87 -0.61
CA LYS A 294 -22.54 20.86 -0.56
C LYS A 294 -23.14 21.53 -1.79
N ASN A 295 -22.62 22.69 -2.20
CA ASN A 295 -23.03 23.39 -3.42
C ASN A 295 -22.72 22.60 -4.68
N LEU A 296 -21.56 21.92 -4.74
CA LEU A 296 -21.22 21.04 -5.86
C LEU A 296 -22.20 19.86 -5.94
N LEU A 297 -22.53 19.24 -4.80
CA LEU A 297 -23.52 18.17 -4.73
C LEU A 297 -24.91 18.64 -5.16
N SER A 298 -25.37 19.80 -4.67
CA SER A 298 -26.65 20.39 -5.07
C SER A 298 -26.71 20.67 -6.57
N ARG A 299 -25.60 21.10 -7.18
CA ARG A 299 -25.51 21.30 -8.64
C ARG A 299 -25.51 19.98 -9.41
N VAL A 300 -24.88 18.92 -8.88
CA VAL A 300 -24.94 17.58 -9.48
C VAL A 300 -26.36 17.03 -9.43
N LEU A 301 -27.07 17.22 -8.30
CA LEU A 301 -28.48 16.82 -8.16
C LEU A 301 -29.39 17.59 -9.13
N ALA A 302 -29.17 18.89 -9.31
CA ALA A 302 -29.95 19.73 -10.24
C ALA A 302 -29.69 19.43 -11.73
N LEU A 303 -28.65 18.65 -12.06
CA LEU A 303 -28.36 18.19 -13.42
C LEU A 303 -28.97 16.80 -13.71
N LEU A 304 -29.57 16.17 -12.70
CA LEU A 304 -30.22 14.86 -12.79
C LEU A 304 -31.76 14.96 -12.81
N GLU A 305 -32.32 16.17 -12.68
CA GLU A 305 -33.72 16.53 -12.94
C GLU A 305 -33.88 17.09 -14.37
#